data_AF-A0A7L3I396-F1
#
_entry.id   AF-A0A7L3I396-F1
#
_cell.length_a   1.000
_cell.length_b   1.000
_cell.length_c   1.000
_cell.angle_alpha   90.00
_cell.angle_beta   90.00
_cell.angle_gamma   90.00
#
_symmetry.space_group_name_H-M   'P 1'
#
loop_
_entity.id
_entity.type
_entity.pdbx_description
1 polymer ?
#
loop_
_entity_poly.entity_id
_entity_poly.type
_entity_poly.pdbx_seq_one_letter_code
_entity_poly.pdbx_strand_id
1 'polypeptide(L)' 'SPVELAKLPLVFEQAKISHAMFYQKVPALVRMFRLSWAQARAIVATCPSCQTYQLPSLGSGVNLKGVNSGEVWQMDIT' A
#
# COMPACT_ATOMS: atom_id res chain seq x y z
N SER A 1 -22.16 -4.06 13.10
CA SER A 1 -22.92 -5.30 12.81
C SER A 1 -22.04 -6.24 11.98
N PRO A 2 -22.29 -7.57 11.93
CA PRO A 2 -21.39 -8.55 11.28
C PRO A 2 -21.13 -8.29 9.79
N VAL A 3 -22.00 -7.52 9.14
CA VAL A 3 -21.97 -7.18 7.72
C VAL A 3 -20.81 -6.23 7.37
N GLU A 4 -20.27 -5.49 8.33
CA GLU A 4 -19.22 -4.49 8.10
C GLU A 4 -17.83 -5.13 7.92
N LEU A 5 -17.57 -6.21 8.67
CA LEU A 5 -16.30 -6.94 8.61
C LEU A 5 -16.16 -7.76 7.31
N ALA A 6 -17.27 -8.24 6.75
CA ALA A 6 -17.30 -8.96 5.48
C ALA A 6 -17.09 -8.05 4.25
N LYS A 7 -17.40 -6.76 4.37
CA LYS A 7 -17.17 -5.77 3.30
C LYS A 7 -15.72 -5.34 3.18
N LEU A 8 -14.99 -5.30 4.29
CA LEU A 8 -13.60 -4.88 4.34
C LEU A 8 -12.67 -5.70 3.40
N PRO A 9 -12.69 -7.05 3.40
CA PRO A 9 -11.86 -7.84 2.48
C PRO A 9 -12.27 -7.65 1.02
N LEU A 10 -13.56 -7.47 0.72
CA LEU A 10 -14.02 -7.20 -0.65
C LEU A 10 -13.53 -5.85 -1.17
N VAL A 11 -13.61 -4.81 -0.33
CA VAL A 11 -13.14 -3.45 -0.66
C VAL A 11 -11.63 -3.43 -0.86
N PHE A 12 -10.88 -4.20 -0.07
CA PHE A 12 -9.42 -4.30 -0.19
C PHE A 12 -8.99 -4.97 -1.50
N GLU A 13 -9.63 -6.08 -1.88
CA GLU A 13 -9.36 -6.74 -3.16
C GLU A 13 -9.78 -5.87 -4.36
N GLN A 14 -10.91 -5.18 -4.28
CA GLN A 14 -11.33 -4.24 -5.33
C GLN A 14 -10.32 -3.09 -5.50
N ALA A 15 -9.79 -2.56 -4.39
CA ALA A 15 -8.78 -1.51 -4.41
C ALA A 15 -7.45 -1.99 -5.01
N LYS A 16 -7.05 -3.26 -4.79
CA LYS A 16 -5.88 -3.86 -5.44
C LYS A 16 -6.04 -3.93 -6.96
N ILE A 17 -7.19 -4.40 -7.44
CA ILE A 17 -7.48 -4.46 -8.88
C ILE A 17 -7.48 -3.06 -9.50
N SER A 18 -8.15 -2.11 -8.85
CA SER A 18 -8.21 -0.72 -9.32
C SER A 18 -6.82 -0.09 -9.37
N HIS A 19 -5.98 -0.30 -8.36
CA HIS A 19 -4.61 0.17 -8.35
C HIS A 19 -3.77 -0.47 -9.46
N ALA A 20 -3.88 -1.78 -9.69
CA ALA A 20 -3.13 -2.47 -10.74
C ALA A 20 -3.50 -1.97 -12.16
N MET A 21 -4.77 -1.57 -12.36
CA MET A 21 -5.27 -1.07 -13.64
C MET A 21 -4.90 0.40 -13.88
N PHE A 22 -4.97 1.25 -12.85
CA PHE A 22 -4.89 2.71 -13.00
C PHE A 22 -3.68 3.35 -12.31
N TYR A 23 -2.86 2.57 -11.61
CA TYR A 23 -1.69 3.04 -10.85
C TYR A 23 -2.00 4.22 -9.92
N GLN A 24 -3.21 4.23 -9.35
CA GLN A 24 -3.68 5.29 -8.46
C GLN A 24 -2.84 5.39 -7.19
N LYS A 25 -2.48 6.60 -6.77
CA LYS A 25 -1.69 6.84 -5.54
C LYS A 25 -2.51 6.60 -4.27
N VAL A 26 -1.83 6.40 -3.14
CA VAL A 26 -2.41 6.17 -1.80
C VAL A 26 -3.59 7.11 -1.47
N PRO A 27 -3.51 8.44 -1.67
CA PRO A 27 -4.63 9.35 -1.34
C PRO A 27 -5.90 9.07 -2.15
N ALA A 28 -5.75 8.63 -3.40
CA ALA A 28 -6.89 8.29 -4.26
C ALA A 28 -7.58 7.01 -3.76
N LEU A 29 -6.80 5.99 -3.37
CA LEU A 29 -7.32 4.75 -2.81
C LEU A 29 -8.05 4.99 -1.47
N VAL A 30 -7.50 5.85 -0.61
CA VAL A 30 -8.14 6.24 0.67
C VAL A 30 -9.51 6.89 0.42
N ARG A 31 -9.60 7.84 -0.52
CA ARG A 31 -10.88 8.51 -0.82
C ARG A 31 -11.88 7.59 -1.51
N MET A 32 -11.43 6.82 -2.50
CA MET A 32 -12.30 6.02 -3.37
C MET A 32 -12.86 4.79 -2.67
N PHE A 33 -12.03 4.10 -1.88
CA PHE A 33 -12.37 2.84 -1.23
C PHE A 33 -12.60 3.00 0.28
N ARG A 34 -12.55 4.22 0.81
CA ARG A 34 -12.69 4.51 2.25
C ARG A 34 -11.72 3.69 3.10
N LEU A 35 -10.54 3.40 2.56
CA LEU A 35 -9.50 2.66 3.26
C LEU A 35 -8.74 3.56 4.23
N SER A 36 -8.17 2.96 5.27
CA SER A 36 -7.16 3.66 6.06
C SER A 36 -5.90 3.91 5.22
N TRP A 37 -5.14 4.92 5.62
CA TRP A 37 -3.87 5.25 4.95
C TRP A 37 -2.89 4.07 4.96
N ALA A 38 -2.84 3.31 6.06
CA ALA A 38 -2.01 2.12 6.19
C ALA A 38 -2.42 1.01 5.21
N GLN A 39 -3.73 0.76 5.05
CA GLN A 39 -4.24 -0.21 4.08
C GLN A 39 -3.92 0.20 2.64
N ALA A 40 -4.14 1.46 2.29
CA ALA A 40 -3.84 1.95 0.95
C ALA A 40 -2.33 1.90 0.64
N ARG A 41 -1.45 2.17 1.62
CA ARG A 41 0.01 1.96 1.47
C ARG A 41 0.35 0.49 1.23
N ALA A 42 -0.26 -0.44 1.96
CA ALA A 42 -0.01 -1.86 1.79
C ALA A 42 -0.35 -2.31 0.36
N ILE A 43 -1.46 -1.83 -0.21
CA ILE A 43 -1.85 -2.12 -1.59
C ILE A 43 -0.76 -1.67 -2.58
N VAL A 44 -0.31 -0.43 -2.47
CA VAL A 44 0.75 0.12 -3.35
C VAL A 44 2.08 -0.60 -3.15
N ALA A 45 2.43 -0.98 -1.91
CA ALA A 45 3.66 -1.71 -1.60
C ALA A 45 3.65 -3.14 -2.15
N THR A 46 2.49 -3.80 -2.21
CA THR A 46 2.34 -5.13 -2.81
C THR A 46 2.26 -5.14 -4.33
N CYS A 47 2.19 -3.97 -4.97
CA CYS A 47 2.11 -3.87 -6.42
C CYS A 47 3.52 -4.06 -7.02
N PRO A 48 3.77 -5.14 -7.80
CA PRO A 48 5.11 -5.44 -8.30
C PRO A 48 5.64 -4.33 -9.23
N SER A 49 4.77 -3.76 -10.06
CA SER A 49 5.10 -2.62 -10.91
C SER A 49 5.44 -1.36 -10.13
N CYS A 50 4.86 -1.15 -8.93
CA CYS A 50 5.22 -0.01 -8.08
C CYS A 50 6.42 -0.30 -7.19
N GLN A 51 6.70 -1.58 -6.89
CA GLN A 51 7.85 -2.01 -6.12
C GLN A 51 9.15 -1.89 -6.93
N THR A 52 9.11 -2.10 -8.25
CA THR A 52 10.29 -1.88 -9.12
C THR A 52 10.74 -0.41 -9.16
N TYR A 53 9.81 0.54 -9.01
CA TYR A 53 10.14 1.97 -8.90
C TYR A 53 10.48 2.42 -7.47
N GLN A 54 10.15 1.61 -6.46
CA GLN A 54 10.64 1.80 -5.11
C GLN A 54 12.02 1.16 -5.06
N LEU A 55 13.07 1.97 -5.22
CA LEU A 55 14.46 1.53 -5.06
C LEU A 55 14.54 0.52 -3.90
N PRO A 56 15.18 -0.66 -4.07
CA PRO A 56 15.36 -1.56 -2.96
C PRO A 56 16.23 -0.82 -1.94
N SER A 57 15.62 -0.36 -0.85
CA SER A 57 16.36 0.05 0.32
C SER A 57 17.10 -1.21 0.77
N LEU A 58 18.40 -1.23 0.50
CA LEU A 58 19.35 -2.25 0.87
C LEU A 58 19.12 -2.61 2.35
N GLY A 59 18.48 -3.73 2.65
CA GLY A 59 18.14 -4.05 4.04
C GLY A 59 17.08 -5.13 4.22
N SER A 60 17.51 -6.38 4.08
CA SER A 60 17.06 -7.55 4.84
C SER A 60 15.74 -7.41 5.65
N GLY A 61 14.67 -7.96 5.08
CA GLY A 61 13.59 -8.67 5.79
C GLY A 61 12.82 -7.95 6.89
N VAL A 62 11.60 -7.45 6.58
CA VAL A 62 10.52 -7.30 7.57
C VAL A 62 9.16 -7.50 6.89
N ASN A 63 8.52 -8.66 7.09
CA ASN A 63 7.43 -8.87 8.05
C ASN A 63 6.18 -8.00 7.78
N LEU A 64 5.12 -8.64 7.25
CA LEU A 64 3.77 -8.09 7.05
C LEU A 64 3.02 -7.73 8.34
N LYS A 65 3.71 -7.56 9.48
CA LYS A 65 3.12 -7.14 10.75
C LYS A 65 3.97 -6.06 11.40
N GLY A 66 3.47 -4.84 11.29
CA GLY A 66 3.65 -3.74 12.24
C GLY A 66 5.07 -3.24 12.46
N VAL A 67 5.45 -2.15 11.79
CA VAL A 67 6.40 -1.19 12.37
C VAL A 67 5.95 0.23 12.06
N ASN A 68 5.61 0.96 13.12
CA ASN A 68 5.64 2.42 13.18
C ASN A 68 7.11 2.84 13.25
N SER A 69 7.58 3.64 12.30
CA SER A 69 8.66 4.64 12.41
C SER A 69 8.79 5.26 11.02
N GLY A 70 8.57 6.56 10.82
CA GLY A 70 9.44 7.58 11.36
C GLY A 70 10.64 7.71 10.40
N GLU A 71 10.45 8.52 9.35
CA GLU A 71 11.49 9.25 8.59
C GLU A 71 12.78 8.51 8.22
N VAL A 72 12.91 8.07 6.97
CA VAL A 72 14.23 7.99 6.33
C VAL A 72 14.09 8.45 4.87
N TRP A 73 14.45 9.70 4.61
CA TRP A 73 14.82 10.16 3.29
C TRP A 73 16.27 9.75 3.09
N GLN A 74 16.59 8.96 2.06
CA GLN A 74 17.97 8.94 1.61
C GLN A 74 18.05 8.79 0.10
N MET A 75 18.50 9.89 -0.48
CA MET A 75 18.97 10.06 -1.85
C MET A 75 20.42 9.58 -1.87
N ASP A 76 20.84 8.91 -2.93
CA ASP A 76 22.14 9.24 -3.52
C ASP A 76 22.13 8.99 -5.02
N ILE A 77 22.78 9.92 -5.71
CA ILE A 77 22.86 10.10 -7.16
C ILE A 77 24.29 9.72 -7.53
N THR A 78 24.49 8.97 -8.61
CA THR A 78 25.77 8.99 -9.33
C THR A 78 25.50 9.21 -10.80
#